data_AF-A0A7J2WSG6-F1
#
_entry.id   AF-A0A7J2WSG6-F1
#
_cell.length_a   1.000
_cell.length_b   1.000
_cell.length_c   1.000
_cell.angle_alpha   90.00
_cell.angle_beta   90.00
_cell.angle_gamma   90.00
#
_symmetry.space_group_name_H-M   'P 1'
#
loop_
_entity.id
_entity.type
_entity.pdbx_description
1 polymer ?
#
loop_
_entity_poly.entity_id
_entity_poly.type
_entity_poly.pdbx_seq_one_letter_code
_entity_poly.pdbx_strand_id
1 'polypeptide(L)'
;MEYGIPDDLIKPEFERRYRELLGDEYETFLSFMAKRPVPSVRINPMKVDPGWLLSVLRASGWELSQIPWYEHGYRVMRGPERLGNTEWHQLGLYYVQEAASMVPPVLLSPKPGERVLDLAASPGSKTTQISEMMRYKGLIVANDVSPERVDSLSSNVQRMGSMNVVDHYVRW
;
A
#
# COMPACT_ATOMS: atom_id res chain seq x y z
N MET A 1 23.52 6.72 20.88
CA MET A 1 22.59 6.83 19.75
C MET A 1 23.34 6.92 18.43
N GLU A 2 23.91 5.79 18.04
CA GLU A 2 24.31 5.53 16.66
C GLU A 2 23.06 5.60 15.77
N TYR A 3 23.14 6.26 14.61
CA TYR A 3 22.05 6.37 13.63
C TYR A 3 20.73 7.02 14.11
N GLY A 4 20.68 7.63 15.30
CA GLY A 4 19.46 8.23 15.84
C GLY A 4 18.43 7.21 16.34
N ILE A 5 18.84 5.96 16.55
CA ILE A 5 18.02 4.90 17.14
C ILE A 5 18.32 4.87 18.65
N PRO A 6 17.30 4.78 19.54
CA PRO A 6 17.53 4.59 20.97
C PRO A 6 18.33 3.32 21.24
N ASP A 7 19.32 3.41 22.12
CA ASP A 7 20.29 2.33 22.38
C ASP A 7 19.60 1.07 23.00
N ASP A 8 18.39 1.20 23.53
CA ASP A 8 17.56 0.13 24.09
C ASP A 8 16.55 -0.47 23.10
N LEU A 9 16.36 0.15 21.92
CA LEU A 9 15.39 -0.32 20.92
C LEU A 9 15.88 -1.57 20.19
N ILE A 10 17.20 -1.69 20.00
CA ILE A 10 17.82 -2.79 19.27
C ILE A 10 18.21 -3.89 20.26
N LYS A 11 17.50 -5.01 20.21
CA LYS A 11 17.80 -6.16 21.05
C LYS A 11 19.09 -6.86 20.59
N PRO A 12 19.94 -7.37 21.49
CA PRO A 12 21.16 -8.09 21.13
C PRO A 12 20.92 -9.27 20.18
N GLU A 13 19.78 -9.97 20.32
CA GLU A 13 19.40 -11.07 19.43
C GLU A 13 19.12 -10.59 18.00
N PHE A 14 18.52 -9.40 17.86
CA PHE A 14 18.24 -8.80 16.57
C PHE A 14 19.54 -8.40 15.88
N GLU A 15 20.41 -7.70 16.60
CA GLU A 15 21.71 -7.27 16.07
C GLU A 15 22.55 -8.47 15.61
N ARG A 16 22.74 -9.48 16.47
CA ARG A 16 23.50 -10.69 16.12
C ARG A 16 22.96 -11.34 14.85
N ARG A 17 21.65 -11.59 14.79
CA ARG A 17 21.01 -12.25 13.64
C ARG A 17 21.19 -11.45 12.35
N TYR A 18 20.99 -10.13 12.39
CA TYR A 18 21.06 -9.31 11.17
C TYR A 18 22.50 -9.01 10.75
N ARG A 19 23.46 -8.95 11.67
CA ARG A 19 24.90 -8.93 11.33
C ARG A 19 25.32 -10.23 10.63
N GLU A 20 24.84 -11.38 11.10
CA GLU A 20 25.10 -12.67 10.43
C GLU A 20 24.48 -12.74 9.02
N LEU A 21 23.27 -12.19 8.83
CA LEU A 21 22.58 -12.21 7.53
C LEU A 21 23.12 -11.21 6.51
N LEU A 22 23.52 -10.02 6.97
CA LEU A 22 23.83 -8.88 6.09
C LEU A 22 25.33 -8.58 6.02
N GLY A 23 26.15 -9.09 6.95
CA GLY A 23 27.58 -8.80 7.02
C GLY A 23 27.84 -7.30 7.02
N ASP A 24 28.63 -6.84 6.04
CA ASP A 24 29.03 -5.45 5.87
C ASP A 24 27.86 -4.51 5.53
N GLU A 25 26.71 -5.03 5.08
CA GLU A 25 25.52 -4.23 4.77
C GLU A 25 24.69 -3.88 6.02
N TYR A 26 24.99 -4.47 7.18
CA TYR A 26 24.21 -4.28 8.40
C TYR A 26 24.11 -2.80 8.82
N GLU A 27 25.22 -2.07 8.79
CA GLU A 27 25.26 -0.64 9.14
C GLU A 27 24.43 0.20 8.14
N THR A 28 24.45 -0.19 6.86
CA THR A 28 23.64 0.45 5.83
C THR A 28 22.15 0.20 6.09
N PHE A 29 21.76 -1.04 6.37
CA PHE A 29 20.38 -1.41 6.73
C PHE A 29 19.88 -0.61 7.94
N LEU A 30 20.67 -0.54 9.00
CA LEU A 30 20.41 0.27 10.20
C LEU A 30 20.16 1.74 9.86
N SER A 31 21.02 2.33 9.03
CA SER A 31 20.89 3.72 8.61
C SER A 31 19.59 4.00 7.85
N PHE A 32 19.05 3.01 7.13
CA PHE A 32 17.76 3.12 6.44
C PHE A 32 16.57 2.86 7.37
N MET A 33 16.69 1.92 8.30
CA MET A 33 15.68 1.69 9.34
C MET A 33 15.41 2.92 10.20
N ALA A 34 16.43 3.76 10.42
CA ALA A 34 16.29 5.03 11.13
C ALA A 34 15.57 6.13 10.33
N LYS A 35 15.41 5.98 9.01
CA LYS A 35 14.79 7.00 8.15
C LYS A 35 13.28 6.82 8.12
N ARG A 36 12.55 7.93 8.04
CA ARG A 36 11.11 7.87 7.76
C ARG A 36 10.88 7.34 6.34
N PRO A 37 9.96 6.39 6.14
CA PRO A 37 9.58 5.94 4.80
C PRO A 37 9.03 7.12 4.00
N VAL A 38 9.40 7.17 2.71
CA VAL A 38 8.80 8.12 1.77
C VAL A 38 7.35 7.68 1.52
N PRO A 39 6.34 8.51 1.84
CA PRO A 39 4.95 8.16 1.59
C PRO A 39 4.68 7.92 0.10
N SER A 40 3.74 7.03 -0.19
CA SER A 40 3.31 6.78 -1.57
C SER A 40 1.81 6.56 -1.67
N VAL A 41 1.30 6.79 -2.87
CA VAL A 41 -0.09 6.56 -3.24
C VAL A 41 -0.17 5.68 -4.48
N ARG A 42 -1.24 4.91 -4.58
CA ARG A 42 -1.66 4.23 -5.80
C ARG A 42 -2.90 4.92 -6.35
N ILE A 43 -2.82 5.51 -7.54
CA ILE A 43 -3.97 6.05 -8.24
C ILE A 43 -4.86 4.91 -8.71
N ASN A 44 -6.19 5.06 -8.57
CA ASN A 44 -7.17 4.11 -9.05
C ASN A 44 -7.65 4.48 -10.46
N PRO A 45 -7.11 3.86 -11.53
CA PRO A 45 -7.46 4.19 -12.92
C PRO A 45 -8.91 3.81 -13.28
N MET A 46 -9.59 3.03 -12.43
CA MET A 46 -10.99 2.64 -12.66
C MET A 46 -11.98 3.73 -12.23
N LYS A 47 -11.54 4.72 -11.42
CA LYS A 47 -12.38 5.83 -10.94
C LYS A 47 -12.00 7.19 -11.53
N VAL A 48 -10.78 7.34 -12.04
CA VAL A 48 -10.27 8.63 -12.52
C VAL A 48 -9.20 8.42 -13.60
N ASP A 49 -9.10 9.38 -14.53
CA ASP A 49 -7.93 9.50 -15.40
C ASP A 49 -6.70 9.89 -14.55
N PRO A 50 -5.61 9.09 -14.54
CA PRO A 50 -4.43 9.39 -13.75
C PRO A 50 -3.77 10.72 -14.12
N GLY A 51 -3.77 11.09 -15.41
CA GLY A 51 -3.17 12.35 -15.88
C GLY A 51 -3.88 13.57 -15.31
N TRP A 52 -5.21 13.56 -15.36
CA TRP A 52 -6.06 14.59 -14.78
C TRP A 52 -5.83 14.71 -13.27
N LEU A 53 -5.88 13.59 -12.53
CA LEU A 53 -5.70 13.65 -11.07
C LEU A 53 -4.32 14.20 -10.70
N LEU A 54 -3.26 13.78 -11.40
CA LEU A 54 -1.92 14.32 -11.18
C LEU A 54 -1.82 15.81 -11.47
N SER A 55 -2.52 16.30 -12.51
CA SER A 55 -2.57 17.74 -12.80
C SER A 55 -3.25 18.53 -11.68
N VAL A 56 -4.36 18.00 -11.14
CA VAL A 56 -5.09 18.61 -10.03
C VAL A 56 -4.25 18.61 -8.76
N LEU A 57 -3.64 17.47 -8.39
CA LEU A 57 -2.79 17.37 -7.20
C LEU A 57 -1.61 18.36 -7.27
N ARG A 58 -0.94 18.46 -8.42
CA ARG A 58 0.16 19.43 -8.60
C ARG A 58 -0.32 20.87 -8.49
N ALA A 59 -1.47 21.21 -9.10
CA ALA A 59 -2.06 22.53 -8.98
C ALA A 59 -2.44 22.87 -7.52
N SER A 60 -2.81 21.87 -6.73
CA SER A 60 -3.09 21.99 -5.29
C SER A 60 -1.84 21.92 -4.40
N GLY A 61 -0.63 22.02 -4.96
CA GLY A 61 0.62 22.13 -4.20
C GLY A 61 1.24 20.81 -3.75
N TRP A 62 0.85 19.68 -4.33
CA TRP A 62 1.49 18.39 -4.09
C TRP A 62 2.68 18.17 -5.03
N GLU A 63 3.77 17.63 -4.48
CA GLU A 63 4.95 17.20 -5.23
C GLU A 63 5.00 15.67 -5.26
N LEU A 64 4.79 15.10 -6.45
CA LEU A 64 4.77 13.65 -6.66
C LEU A 64 5.73 13.22 -7.76
N SER A 65 6.41 12.10 -7.54
CA SER A 65 7.25 11.42 -8.54
C SER A 65 6.75 10.01 -8.77
N GLN A 66 6.62 9.60 -10.03
CA GLN A 66 6.18 8.24 -10.38
C GLN A 66 7.16 7.18 -9.85
N ILE A 67 6.62 6.06 -9.38
CA ILE A 67 7.40 4.88 -9.05
C ILE A 67 7.83 4.21 -10.38
N PRO A 68 9.13 4.03 -10.66
CA PRO A 68 9.61 3.64 -11.99
C PRO A 68 9.04 2.32 -12.53
N TRP A 69 8.68 1.40 -11.64
CA TRP A 69 8.22 0.06 -11.98
C TRP A 69 6.70 -0.11 -11.89
N TYR A 70 5.94 0.93 -11.54
CA TYR A 70 4.48 0.85 -11.48
C TYR A 70 3.80 2.15 -11.90
N GLU A 71 3.07 2.09 -13.01
CA GLU A 71 2.50 3.27 -13.69
C GLU A 71 1.50 4.07 -12.84
N HIS A 72 0.79 3.39 -11.94
CA HIS A 72 -0.21 3.98 -11.05
C HIS A 72 0.35 4.34 -9.66
N GLY A 73 1.61 4.00 -9.37
CA GLY A 73 2.27 4.27 -8.11
C GLY A 73 3.05 5.58 -8.12
N TYR A 74 2.87 6.42 -7.10
CA TYR A 74 3.56 7.71 -6.98
C TYR A 74 4.11 7.88 -5.56
N ARG A 75 5.38 8.27 -5.45
CA ARG A 75 5.96 8.77 -4.21
C ARG A 75 5.52 10.22 -4.00
N VAL A 76 5.23 10.57 -2.76
CA VAL A 76 4.79 11.91 -2.37
C VAL A 76 5.92 12.56 -1.58
N MET A 77 6.58 13.54 -2.20
CA MET A 77 7.71 14.25 -1.62
C MET A 77 7.24 15.36 -0.68
N ARG A 78 6.14 16.04 -1.05
CA ARG A 78 5.57 17.16 -0.30
C ARG A 78 4.09 17.33 -0.60
N GLY A 79 3.33 17.87 0.36
CA GLY A 79 1.94 18.27 0.18
C GLY A 79 1.46 19.24 1.27
N PRO A 80 0.33 19.92 1.05
CA PRO A 80 -0.25 20.88 2.01
C PRO A 80 -0.89 20.22 3.23
N GLU A 81 -1.25 18.94 3.16
CA GLU A 81 -1.97 18.24 4.22
C GLU A 81 -1.64 16.73 4.26
N ARG A 82 -2.35 15.96 5.09
CA ARG A 82 -2.21 14.50 5.16
C ARG A 82 -2.94 13.84 4.00
N LEU A 83 -2.26 12.94 3.29
CA LEU A 83 -2.83 12.20 2.14
C LEU A 83 -4.15 11.49 2.46
N GLY A 84 -4.34 10.97 3.67
CA GLY A 84 -5.59 10.30 4.06
C GLY A 84 -6.79 11.24 4.26
N ASN A 85 -6.54 12.55 4.41
CA ASN A 85 -7.57 13.55 4.71
C ASN A 85 -8.12 14.25 3.46
N THR A 86 -7.47 14.10 2.32
CA THR A 86 -7.87 14.78 1.08
C THR A 86 -9.21 14.26 0.57
N GLU A 87 -9.95 15.13 -0.12
CA GLU A 87 -11.17 14.79 -0.84
C GLU A 87 -10.94 13.66 -1.86
N TRP A 88 -9.78 13.63 -2.51
CA TRP A 88 -9.40 12.61 -3.50
C TRP A 88 -9.25 11.22 -2.87
N HIS A 89 -8.72 11.15 -1.66
CA HIS A 89 -8.65 9.91 -0.89
C HIS A 89 -10.04 9.46 -0.45
N GLN A 90 -10.88 10.37 0.05
CA GLN A 90 -12.26 10.07 0.47
C GLN A 90 -13.11 9.57 -0.70
N LEU A 91 -12.91 10.13 -1.90
CA LEU A 91 -13.54 9.68 -3.14
C LEU A 91 -12.94 8.38 -3.69
N GLY A 92 -11.88 7.82 -3.07
CA GLY A 92 -11.22 6.60 -3.51
C GLY A 92 -10.49 6.72 -4.84
N LEU A 93 -10.09 7.94 -5.23
CA LEU A 93 -9.34 8.20 -6.46
C LEU A 93 -7.89 7.72 -6.35
N TYR A 94 -7.38 7.60 -5.13
CA TYR A 94 -6.15 6.89 -4.82
C TYR A 94 -6.23 6.19 -3.46
N TYR A 95 -5.31 5.25 -3.24
CA TYR A 95 -5.08 4.61 -1.95
C TYR A 95 -3.70 5.01 -1.41
N VAL A 96 -3.60 5.36 -0.12
CA VAL A 96 -2.29 5.57 0.54
C VAL A 96 -1.67 4.21 0.83
N GLN A 97 -0.67 3.83 0.04
CA GLN A 97 -0.08 2.49 0.06
C GLN A 97 1.42 2.62 -0.07
N GLU A 98 2.18 1.90 0.75
CA GLU A 98 3.63 1.81 0.59
C GLU A 98 4.00 1.16 -0.75
N ALA A 99 5.05 1.67 -1.39
CA ALA A 99 5.55 1.15 -2.65
C ALA A 99 5.80 -0.37 -2.56
N ALA A 100 6.45 -0.86 -1.50
CA ALA A 100 6.69 -2.31 -1.32
C ALA A 100 5.39 -3.13 -1.29
N SER A 101 4.30 -2.58 -0.74
CA SER A 101 2.99 -3.25 -0.72
C SER A 101 2.33 -3.34 -2.09
N MET A 102 2.76 -2.58 -3.10
CA MET A 102 2.24 -2.66 -4.47
C MET A 102 2.87 -3.79 -5.27
N VAL A 103 4.02 -4.32 -4.85
CA VAL A 103 4.77 -5.34 -5.59
C VAL A 103 4.02 -6.68 -5.69
N PRO A 104 3.44 -7.25 -4.60
CA PRO A 104 2.83 -8.58 -4.70
C PRO A 104 1.66 -8.66 -5.71
N PRO A 105 0.70 -7.71 -5.77
CA PRO A 105 -0.33 -7.73 -6.80
C PRO A 105 0.23 -7.60 -8.23
N VAL A 106 1.26 -6.76 -8.43
CA VAL A 106 1.93 -6.62 -9.74
C VAL A 106 2.54 -7.94 -10.18
N LEU A 107 3.27 -8.62 -9.30
CA LEU A 107 3.87 -9.93 -9.59
C LEU A 107 2.83 -11.04 -9.77
N LEU A 108 1.75 -11.03 -8.98
CA LEU A 108 0.63 -11.95 -9.13
C LEU A 108 -0.05 -11.79 -10.50
N SER A 109 -0.08 -10.56 -11.03
CA SER A 109 -0.58 -10.25 -12.37
C SER A 109 -2.00 -10.78 -12.67
N PRO A 110 -2.98 -10.61 -11.74
CA PRO A 110 -4.31 -11.19 -11.90
C PRO A 110 -5.03 -10.63 -13.14
N LYS A 111 -5.81 -11.47 -13.80
CA LYS A 111 -6.52 -11.14 -15.04
C LYS A 111 -8.01 -10.93 -14.79
N PRO A 112 -8.66 -10.02 -15.54
CA PRO A 112 -10.11 -9.85 -15.48
C PRO A 112 -10.85 -11.18 -15.67
N GLY A 113 -11.76 -11.50 -14.75
CA GLY A 113 -12.57 -12.73 -14.79
C GLY A 113 -12.01 -13.90 -13.98
N GLU A 114 -10.77 -13.83 -13.49
CA GLU A 114 -10.21 -14.85 -12.61
C GLU A 114 -10.88 -14.88 -11.22
N ARG A 115 -10.56 -15.92 -10.45
CA ARG A 115 -10.93 -16.04 -9.04
C ARG A 115 -9.66 -15.98 -8.20
N VAL A 116 -9.60 -15.05 -7.25
CA VAL A 116 -8.44 -14.83 -6.38
C VAL A 116 -8.84 -14.98 -4.92
N LEU A 117 -7.98 -15.58 -4.12
CA LEU A 117 -8.13 -15.68 -2.66
C LEU A 117 -7.03 -14.86 -1.99
N ASP A 118 -7.42 -13.85 -1.21
CA ASP A 118 -6.53 -13.03 -0.38
C ASP A 118 -6.73 -13.42 1.08
N LEU A 119 -5.77 -14.17 1.64
CA LEU A 119 -5.89 -14.79 2.97
C LEU A 119 -5.62 -13.84 4.15
N ALA A 120 -5.00 -12.69 3.88
CA ALA A 120 -4.61 -11.70 4.89
C ALA A 120 -4.92 -10.29 4.36
N ALA A 121 -6.19 -10.10 4.00
CA ALA A 121 -6.63 -8.99 3.17
C ALA A 121 -6.59 -7.64 3.89
N SER A 122 -6.81 -7.59 5.21
CA SER A 122 -6.99 -6.29 5.89
C SER A 122 -5.68 -5.50 6.00
N PRO A 123 -5.71 -4.16 5.85
CA PRO A 123 -6.89 -3.30 5.68
C PRO A 123 -7.39 -3.17 4.22
N GLY A 124 -6.89 -3.94 3.25
CA GLY A 124 -7.44 -4.01 1.90
C GLY A 124 -6.60 -3.38 0.79
N SER A 125 -5.40 -2.86 1.09
CA SER A 125 -4.59 -2.17 0.09
C SER A 125 -4.20 -3.06 -1.10
N LYS A 126 -3.80 -4.31 -0.85
CA LYS A 126 -3.46 -5.29 -1.88
C LYS A 126 -4.71 -5.84 -2.56
N THR A 127 -5.75 -6.17 -1.80
CA THR A 127 -7.04 -6.66 -2.29
C THR A 127 -7.66 -5.70 -3.31
N THR A 128 -7.71 -4.41 -2.98
CA THR A 128 -8.23 -3.36 -3.89
C THR A 128 -7.34 -3.19 -5.13
N GLN A 129 -6.02 -3.40 -5.00
CA GLN A 129 -5.11 -3.38 -6.16
C GLN A 129 -5.40 -4.52 -7.13
N ILE A 130 -5.57 -5.73 -6.60
CA ILE A 130 -5.93 -6.92 -7.38
C ILE A 130 -7.27 -6.65 -8.08
N SER A 131 -8.25 -6.08 -7.36
CA SER A 131 -9.55 -5.70 -7.91
C SER A 131 -9.45 -4.72 -9.08
N GLU A 132 -8.64 -3.67 -8.94
CA GLU A 132 -8.34 -2.69 -9.99
C GLU A 132 -7.68 -3.34 -11.22
N MET A 133 -6.67 -4.19 -11.02
CA MET A 133 -5.98 -4.92 -12.08
C MET A 133 -6.92 -5.89 -12.83
N MET A 134 -7.86 -6.49 -12.12
CA MET A 134 -8.93 -7.32 -12.68
C MET A 134 -10.06 -6.50 -13.32
N ARG A 135 -9.94 -5.16 -13.34
CA ARG A 135 -10.94 -4.21 -13.87
C ARG A 135 -12.33 -4.43 -13.28
N TYR A 136 -12.38 -4.79 -12.00
CA TYR A 136 -13.62 -5.14 -11.28
C TYR A 136 -14.41 -6.31 -11.90
N LYS A 137 -13.74 -7.23 -12.59
CA LYS A 137 -14.35 -8.45 -13.17
C LYS A 137 -13.77 -9.71 -12.55
N GLY A 138 -14.60 -10.74 -12.35
CA GLY A 138 -14.20 -11.97 -11.69
C GLY A 138 -14.64 -11.99 -10.22
N LEU A 139 -13.88 -12.66 -9.36
CA LEU A 139 -14.16 -12.75 -7.93
C LEU A 139 -12.88 -12.68 -7.11
N ILE A 140 -12.89 -11.89 -6.05
CA ILE A 140 -11.86 -11.90 -5.01
C ILE A 140 -12.54 -12.27 -3.69
N VAL A 141 -12.09 -13.34 -3.07
CA VAL A 141 -12.46 -13.67 -1.68
C VAL A 141 -11.39 -13.07 -0.78
N ALA A 142 -11.78 -12.09 0.03
CA ALA A 142 -10.89 -11.36 0.91
C ALA A 142 -11.16 -11.78 2.36
N ASN A 143 -10.17 -12.43 2.99
CA ASN A 143 -10.28 -12.98 4.33
C ASN A 143 -9.27 -12.33 5.29
N ASP A 144 -9.66 -12.18 6.55
CA ASP A 144 -8.76 -11.83 7.65
C ASP A 144 -9.22 -12.54 8.93
N VAL A 145 -8.27 -12.92 9.79
CA VAL A 145 -8.55 -13.67 11.02
C VAL A 145 -9.07 -12.79 12.15
N SER A 146 -8.94 -11.46 12.04
CA SER A 146 -9.43 -10.50 13.04
C SER A 146 -10.73 -9.85 12.55
N PRO A 147 -11.86 -10.05 13.26
CA PRO A 147 -13.13 -9.40 12.94
C PRO A 147 -13.01 -7.86 12.86
N GLU A 148 -12.27 -7.26 13.79
CA GLU A 148 -12.12 -5.80 13.90
C GLU A 148 -11.41 -5.21 12.68
N ARG A 149 -10.55 -6.00 12.04
CA ARG A 149 -9.81 -5.59 10.84
C ARG A 149 -10.67 -5.70 9.58
N VAL A 150 -11.71 -6.56 9.57
CA VAL A 150 -12.65 -6.72 8.45
C VAL A 150 -13.45 -5.44 8.21
N ASP A 151 -13.82 -4.67 9.25
CA ASP A 151 -14.52 -3.39 9.07
C ASP A 151 -13.69 -2.39 8.25
N SER A 152 -12.38 -2.33 8.52
CA SER A 152 -11.45 -1.50 7.77
C SER A 152 -11.28 -1.97 6.33
N LEU A 153 -11.26 -3.30 6.12
CA LEU A 153 -11.25 -3.89 4.78
C LEU A 153 -12.52 -3.51 4.01
N SER A 154 -13.70 -3.70 4.60
CA SER A 154 -14.99 -3.41 3.97
C SER A 154 -15.10 -1.94 3.59
N SER A 155 -14.75 -1.04 4.52
CA SER A 155 -14.72 0.41 4.29
C SER A 155 -13.82 0.78 3.11
N ASN A 156 -12.62 0.19 3.04
CA ASN A 156 -11.68 0.44 1.95
C ASN A 156 -12.13 -0.16 0.62
N VAL A 157 -12.70 -1.36 0.61
CA VAL A 157 -13.27 -2.01 -0.58
C VAL A 157 -14.39 -1.14 -1.17
N GLN A 158 -15.30 -0.65 -0.31
CA GLN A 158 -16.39 0.23 -0.71
C GLN A 158 -15.88 1.57 -1.23
N ARG A 159 -14.98 2.24 -0.49
CA ARG A 159 -14.39 3.52 -0.91
C ARG A 159 -13.67 3.43 -2.25
N MET A 160 -12.91 2.35 -2.46
CA MET A 160 -12.20 2.09 -3.72
C MET A 160 -13.11 1.59 -4.84
N GLY A 161 -14.40 1.34 -4.60
CA GLY A 161 -15.35 0.86 -5.62
C GLY A 161 -15.06 -0.55 -6.14
N SER A 162 -14.42 -1.39 -5.32
CA SER A 162 -13.99 -2.74 -5.70
C SER A 162 -15.17 -3.72 -5.71
N MET A 163 -15.96 -3.69 -6.80
CA MET A 163 -17.25 -4.40 -6.91
C MET A 163 -17.16 -5.93 -7.00
N ASN A 164 -15.98 -6.49 -7.26
CA ASN A 164 -15.75 -7.93 -7.41
C ASN A 164 -15.14 -8.57 -6.17
N VAL A 165 -15.15 -7.89 -5.02
CA VAL A 165 -14.61 -8.39 -3.76
C VAL A 165 -15.76 -8.84 -2.87
N VAL A 166 -15.64 -10.05 -2.32
CA VAL A 166 -16.45 -10.52 -1.22
C VAL A 166 -15.54 -10.61 -0.01
N ASP A 167 -15.75 -9.70 0.94
CA ASP A 167 -15.11 -9.70 2.25
C ASP A 167 -15.84 -10.68 3.17
N HIS A 168 -15.13 -11.70 3.63
CA HIS A 168 -15.64 -12.71 4.54
C HIS A 168 -14.73 -12.84 5.74
N TYR A 169 -15.34 -12.98 6.92
CA TYR A 169 -14.66 -13.48 8.10
C TYR A 169 -14.84 -14.99 8.19
N VAL A 170 -13.75 -15.75 8.11
CA VAL A 170 -13.77 -17.20 8.37
C VAL A 170 -12.93 -17.51 9.60
N ARG A 171 -13.60 -18.01 10.65
CA ARG A 171 -12.96 -18.65 11.81
C ARG A 171 -12.53 -20.06 11.37
N TRP A 172 -11.22 -20.29 11.29
CA TRP A 172 -10.65 -21.63 11.16
C TRP A 172 -10.66 -22.35 12.52
#